data_AF-A0A7J9ETD9-F1
#
_entry.id   AF-A0A7J9ETD9-F1
#
_cell.length_a   1.000
_cell.length_b   1.000
_cell.length_c   1.000
_cell.angle_alpha   90.00
_cell.angle_beta   90.00
_cell.angle_gamma   90.00
#
_symmetry.space_group_name_H-M   'P 1'
#
loop_
_entity.id
_entity.type
_entity.pdbx_description
1 polymer ?
#
loop_
_entity_poly.entity_id
_entity_poly.type
_entity_poly.pdbx_seq_one_letter_code
_entity_poly.pdbx_strand_id
1 'polypeptide(L)'
;MIQTIAKEFLQKMYGDVNSKFNFSIGWLEWFKERHGIKSYRRFGKSGSIVIENIEDALHQIRAKLENFDLKNMYNMDKIGLFYRLQVDHSLATKQLEGRKKDKERLTAVVCCNGDDFFRWFDARMTSRKVLLIVDNCPAHPEKG
;
A
#
# COMPACT_ATOMS: atom_id res chain seq x y z
N MET A 1 -11.70 16.29 -10.81
CA MET A 1 -10.64 16.48 -11.83
C MET A 1 -11.21 16.71 -13.23
N ILE A 2 -11.86 15.75 -13.92
CA ILE A 2 -12.42 15.99 -15.28
C ILE A 2 -13.46 17.11 -15.31
N GLN A 3 -14.45 17.09 -14.41
CA GLN A 3 -15.49 18.14 -14.35
C GLN A 3 -14.89 19.52 -14.02
N THR A 4 -13.80 19.56 -13.25
CA THR A 4 -13.08 20.79 -12.90
C THR A 4 -12.40 21.38 -14.13
N ILE A 5 -11.64 20.56 -14.86
CA ILE A 5 -10.96 20.98 -16.10
C ILE A 5 -11.98 21.40 -17.17
N ALA A 6 -13.11 20.70 -17.27
CA ALA A 6 -14.17 21.04 -18.21
C ALA A 6 -14.78 22.42 -17.91
N LYS A 7 -14.89 22.82 -16.63
CA LYS A 7 -15.37 24.16 -16.25
C LYS A 7 -14.35 25.24 -16.58
N GLU A 8 -13.08 25.01 -16.29
CA GLU A 8 -12.00 25.95 -16.63
C GLU A 8 -11.95 26.18 -18.15
N PHE A 9 -12.13 25.11 -18.93
CA PHE A 9 -12.21 25.21 -20.39
C PHE A 9 -13.44 26.00 -20.85
N LEU A 10 -14.61 25.73 -20.27
CA LEU A 10 -15.85 26.47 -20.58
C LEU A 10 -15.70 27.97 -20.30
N GLN A 11 -15.08 28.32 -19.16
CA GLN A 11 -14.81 29.71 -18.77
C GLN A 11 -13.85 30.41 -19.75
N LYS A 12 -12.80 29.71 -20.20
CA LYS A 12 -11.87 30.25 -21.21
C LYS A 12 -12.52 30.49 -22.57
N MET A 13 -13.46 29.64 -22.97
CA MET A 13 -14.10 29.71 -24.30
C MET A 13 -15.22 30.74 -24.36
N TYR A 14 -15.97 30.92 -23.27
CA TYR A 14 -17.22 31.69 -23.28
C TYR A 14 -17.26 32.84 -22.26
N GLY A 15 -16.16 33.11 -21.53
CA GLY A 15 -16.07 34.21 -20.57
C GLY A 15 -16.71 33.88 -19.21
N ASP A 16 -17.33 34.87 -18.55
CA ASP A 16 -17.95 34.70 -17.23
C ASP A 16 -19.24 33.89 -17.33
N VAL A 17 -19.09 32.57 -17.40
CA VAL A 17 -20.20 31.63 -17.41
C VAL A 17 -20.73 31.49 -16.00
N ASN A 18 -22.06 31.57 -15.84
CA ASN A 18 -22.78 31.49 -14.57
C ASN A 18 -22.07 30.63 -13.52
N SER A 19 -21.57 31.26 -12.46
CA SER A 19 -20.78 30.63 -11.40
C SER A 19 -21.47 29.46 -10.68
N LYS A 20 -22.80 29.34 -10.84
CA LYS A 20 -23.60 28.22 -10.32
C LYS A 20 -23.63 26.98 -11.23
N PHE A 21 -23.10 27.06 -12.45
CA PHE A 21 -23.11 25.95 -13.39
C PHE A 21 -22.16 24.82 -12.95
N ASN A 22 -22.70 23.60 -12.92
CA ASN A 22 -21.98 22.39 -12.56
C ASN A 22 -22.26 21.29 -13.58
N PHE A 23 -21.21 20.62 -14.05
CA PHE A 23 -21.38 19.37 -14.81
C PHE A 23 -21.92 18.29 -13.87
N SER A 24 -22.99 17.61 -14.29
CA SER A 24 -23.58 16.53 -13.51
C SER A 24 -22.67 15.30 -13.47
N ILE A 25 -22.93 14.39 -12.51
CA ILE A 25 -22.27 13.08 -12.45
C ILE A 25 -22.59 12.27 -13.71
N GLY A 26 -23.85 12.30 -14.17
CA GLY A 26 -24.24 11.64 -15.41
C GLY A 26 -23.45 12.14 -16.62
N TRP A 27 -23.23 13.46 -16.75
CA TRP A 27 -22.37 13.99 -17.82
C TRP A 27 -20.95 13.40 -17.76
N LEU A 28 -20.38 13.26 -16.56
CA LEU A 28 -19.05 12.68 -16.37
C LEU A 28 -19.01 11.19 -16.76
N GLU A 29 -20.05 10.43 -16.43
CA GLU A 29 -20.17 9.01 -16.79
C GLU A 29 -20.24 8.83 -18.31
N TRP A 30 -21.16 9.52 -18.98
CA TRP A 30 -21.30 9.50 -20.44
C TRP A 30 -20.05 10.01 -21.16
N PHE A 31 -19.38 11.03 -20.60
CA PHE A 31 -18.12 11.55 -21.14
C PHE A 31 -17.02 10.49 -21.08
N LYS A 32 -16.88 9.79 -19.95
CA LYS A 32 -15.90 8.70 -19.81
C LYS A 32 -16.20 7.56 -20.77
N GLU A 33 -17.47 7.18 -20.90
CA GLU A 33 -17.90 6.10 -21.79
C GLU A 33 -17.63 6.44 -23.26
N ARG A 34 -18.05 7.63 -23.72
CA ARG A 34 -17.84 8.11 -25.09
C ARG A 34 -16.36 8.17 -25.48
N HIS A 35 -15.49 8.50 -24.54
CA HIS A 35 -14.05 8.63 -24.79
C HIS A 35 -13.24 7.43 -24.29
N GLY A 36 -13.88 6.33 -23.89
CA GLY A 36 -13.21 5.10 -23.47
C GLY A 36 -12.31 5.23 -22.22
N ILE A 37 -12.56 6.21 -21.36
CA ILE A 37 -11.75 6.48 -20.16
C ILE A 37 -12.10 5.47 -19.06
N LYS A 38 -11.18 4.55 -18.75
CA LYS A 38 -11.36 3.50 -17.72
C LYS A 38 -10.34 3.63 -16.58
N SER A 39 -10.74 3.25 -15.37
CA SER A 39 -9.83 3.11 -14.22
C SER A 39 -9.31 1.68 -14.14
N TYR A 40 -8.00 1.50 -14.12
CA TYR A 40 -7.37 0.19 -13.98
C TYR A 40 -6.73 0.07 -12.60
N ARG A 41 -7.16 -0.93 -11.81
CA ARG A 41 -6.51 -1.26 -10.53
C ARG A 41 -5.32 -2.18 -10.82
N ARG A 42 -4.10 -1.71 -10.49
CA ARG A 42 -2.90 -2.55 -10.56
C ARG A 42 -2.76 -3.31 -9.24
N PHE A 43 -2.99 -4.61 -9.25
CA PHE A 43 -2.67 -5.47 -8.12
C PHE A 43 -1.16 -5.76 -8.14
N GLY A 44 -0.47 -5.49 -7.02
CA GLY A 44 0.87 -6.02 -6.78
C GLY A 44 0.77 -7.53 -6.55
N LYS A 45 1.74 -8.30 -7.08
CA LYS A 45 1.81 -9.76 -7.03
C LYS A 45 1.30 -10.32 -5.69
N SER A 46 0.07 -10.81 -5.66
CA SER A 46 -0.37 -11.78 -4.68
C SER A 46 0.22 -13.11 -5.10
N GLY A 47 1.26 -13.57 -4.39
CA GLY A 47 1.80 -14.91 -4.58
C GLY A 47 0.66 -15.92 -4.46
N SER A 48 0.60 -16.88 -5.38
CA SER A 48 -0.31 -18.02 -5.29
C SER A 48 0.07 -18.82 -4.05
N ILE A 49 -0.75 -18.73 -3.00
CA ILE A 49 -0.57 -19.50 -1.77
C ILE A 49 -1.31 -20.83 -1.95
N VAL A 50 -0.57 -21.94 -1.88
CA VAL A 50 -1.15 -23.29 -1.87
C VAL A 50 -1.75 -23.53 -0.48
N ILE A 51 -3.08 -23.61 -0.41
CA ILE A 51 -3.85 -23.65 0.84
C ILE A 51 -3.62 -24.95 1.63
N GLU A 52 -3.28 -26.05 0.94
CA GLU A 52 -3.13 -27.38 1.55
C GLU A 52 -2.01 -27.50 2.59
N ASN A 53 -0.98 -26.64 2.55
CA ASN A 53 0.11 -26.66 3.54
C ASN A 53 -0.08 -25.68 4.71
N ILE A 54 -1.20 -24.95 4.76
CA ILE A 54 -1.39 -23.88 5.75
C ILE A 54 -1.77 -24.45 7.12
N GLU A 55 -2.60 -25.49 7.20
CA GLU A 55 -3.10 -25.99 8.49
C GLU A 55 -1.99 -26.57 9.36
N ASP A 56 -1.15 -27.43 8.81
CA ASP A 56 0.01 -28.00 9.51
C ASP A 56 1.04 -26.92 9.89
N ALA A 57 1.29 -25.97 8.97
CA ALA A 57 2.19 -24.86 9.23
C ALA A 57 1.66 -23.95 10.37
N LEU A 58 0.35 -23.67 10.38
CA LEU A 58 -0.29 -22.91 11.45
C LEU A 58 -0.22 -23.63 12.79
N HIS A 59 -0.42 -24.96 12.80
CA HIS A 59 -0.32 -25.74 14.04
C HIS A 59 1.09 -25.65 14.63
N GLN A 60 2.13 -25.82 13.80
CA GLN A 60 3.52 -25.69 14.23
C GLN A 60 3.87 -24.27 14.71
N ILE A 61 3.32 -23.24 14.04
CA ILE A 61 3.49 -21.86 14.47
C ILE A 61 2.86 -21.65 15.84
N ARG A 62 1.60 -22.06 16.03
CA ARG A 62 0.88 -21.92 17.32
C ARG A 62 1.63 -22.60 18.47
N ALA A 63 2.07 -23.83 18.28
CA ALA A 63 2.87 -24.55 19.29
C ALA A 63 4.15 -23.81 19.67
N LYS A 64 4.81 -23.12 18.72
CA LYS A 64 5.98 -22.28 19.01
C LYS A 64 5.59 -21.02 19.78
N LEU A 65 4.46 -20.38 19.43
CA LEU A 65 3.99 -19.16 20.08
C LEU A 65 3.62 -19.40 21.55
N GLU A 66 3.06 -20.56 21.90
CA GLU A 66 2.67 -20.91 23.28
C GLU A 66 3.85 -20.90 24.28
N ASN A 67 5.09 -21.01 23.80
CA ASN A 67 6.29 -20.98 24.64
C ASN A 67 6.72 -19.55 25.04
N PHE A 68 6.01 -18.51 24.59
CA PHE A 68 6.39 -17.12 24.81
C PHE A 68 5.20 -16.29 25.30
N ASP A 69 5.44 -15.49 26.34
CA ASP A 69 4.50 -14.43 26.70
C ASP A 69 4.37 -13.40 25.57
N LEU A 70 3.17 -12.81 25.39
CA LEU A 70 2.90 -11.78 24.37
C LEU A 70 3.87 -10.58 24.42
N LYS A 71 4.36 -10.22 25.61
CA LYS A 71 5.37 -9.17 25.83
C LYS A 71 6.76 -9.51 25.27
N ASN A 72 7.01 -10.80 25.00
CA ASN A 72 8.25 -11.35 24.48
C ASN A 72 8.12 -11.78 23.00
N MET A 73 6.94 -11.63 22.41
CA MET A 73 6.68 -11.87 21.00
C MET A 73 6.74 -10.56 20.23
N TYR A 74 7.66 -10.45 19.28
CA TYR A 74 7.91 -9.26 18.49
C TYR A 74 7.61 -9.52 17.03
N ASN A 75 6.83 -8.64 16.40
CA ASN A 75 6.67 -8.61 14.96
C ASN A 75 7.48 -7.44 14.39
N MET A 76 8.37 -7.73 13.45
CA MET A 76 9.22 -6.73 12.78
C MET A 76 8.95 -6.76 11.28
N ASP A 77 8.68 -5.58 10.72
CA ASP A 77 8.45 -5.42 9.29
C ASP A 77 9.08 -4.14 8.74
N LYS A 78 9.38 -4.16 7.44
CA LYS A 78 10.04 -3.09 6.71
C LYS A 78 9.02 -2.34 5.86
N ILE A 79 8.72 -1.11 6.26
CA ILE A 79 7.82 -0.23 5.51
C ILE A 79 8.61 0.70 4.58
N GLY A 80 8.14 0.85 3.34
CA GLY A 80 8.63 1.84 2.39
C GLY A 80 7.64 2.99 2.23
N LEU A 81 7.99 4.18 2.71
CA LEU A 81 7.23 5.40 2.50
C LEU A 81 7.73 6.10 1.23
N PHE A 82 6.93 6.03 0.17
CA PHE A 82 7.25 6.67 -1.10
C PHE A 82 6.71 8.10 -1.14
N TYR A 83 7.56 9.09 -0.83
CA TYR A 83 7.16 10.49 -0.73
C TYR A 83 7.14 11.22 -2.08
N ARG A 84 7.83 10.68 -3.11
CA ARG A 84 7.81 11.23 -4.49
C ARG A 84 6.95 10.44 -5.47
N LEU A 85 6.32 9.36 -5.02
CA LEU A 85 5.53 8.50 -5.89
C LEU A 85 4.26 9.23 -6.32
N GLN A 86 4.16 9.52 -7.62
CA GLN A 86 2.93 10.03 -8.21
C GLN A 86 1.80 9.01 -8.08
N VAL A 87 0.60 9.52 -7.80
CA VAL A 87 -0.62 8.71 -7.64
C VAL A 87 -0.84 7.83 -8.87
N ASP A 88 -1.07 6.54 -8.63
CA ASP A 88 -1.23 5.48 -9.64
C ASP A 88 -2.46 5.62 -10.56
N HIS A 89 -3.24 6.68 -10.37
CA HIS A 89 -4.50 6.92 -11.07
C HIS A 89 -4.40 8.12 -12.00
N SER A 90 -3.93 7.88 -13.23
CA SER A 90 -4.12 8.82 -14.33
C SER A 90 -5.32 8.37 -15.18
N LEU A 91 -6.28 9.26 -15.40
CA LEU A 91 -7.32 9.07 -16.41
C LEU A 91 -6.69 9.28 -17.78
N ALA A 92 -6.65 8.25 -18.62
CA ALA A 92 -6.03 8.31 -19.95
C ALA A 92 -6.99 7.76 -21.03
N THR A 93 -6.98 8.39 -22.20
CA THR A 93 -7.77 8.00 -23.39
C THR A 93 -7.04 7.01 -24.29
N LYS A 94 -5.74 6.79 -24.07
CA LYS A 94 -4.88 5.78 -24.71
C LYS A 94 -3.88 5.26 -23.69
N GLN A 95 -3.36 4.05 -23.90
CA GLN A 95 -2.25 3.53 -23.11
C GLN A 95 -1.00 4.36 -23.42
N LEU A 96 -0.69 5.32 -22.56
CA LEU A 96 0.55 6.09 -22.62
C LEU A 96 1.69 5.20 -22.13
N GLU A 97 2.85 5.23 -22.79
CA GLU A 97 4.06 4.64 -22.27
C GLU A 97 4.30 5.17 -20.86
N GLY A 98 4.38 4.26 -19.89
CA GLY A 98 4.47 4.65 -18.49
C GLY A 98 5.76 5.43 -18.26
N ARG A 99 5.66 6.69 -17.80
CA ARG A 99 6.81 7.39 -17.23
C ARG A 99 7.36 6.55 -16.08
N LYS A 100 8.68 6.42 -16.01
CA LYS A 100 9.37 5.72 -14.92
C LYS A 100 8.98 6.41 -13.62
N LYS A 101 8.20 5.72 -12.79
CA LYS A 101 7.73 6.27 -11.50
C LYS A 101 8.94 6.60 -10.64
N ASP A 102 8.91 7.78 -10.03
CA ASP A 102 9.86 8.11 -8.98
C ASP A 102 9.55 7.23 -7.76
N LYS A 103 10.45 6.28 -7.51
CA LYS A 103 10.36 5.30 -6.42
C LYS A 103 11.28 5.69 -5.26
N GLU A 104 11.73 6.94 -5.20
CA GLU A 104 12.39 7.45 -4.01
C GLU A 104 11.49 7.23 -2.79
N ARG A 105 12.07 6.57 -1.79
CA ARG A 105 11.36 6.12 -0.60
C ARG A 105 12.25 6.24 0.62
N LEU A 106 11.63 6.66 1.71
CA LEU A 106 12.19 6.44 3.04
C LEU A 106 11.83 5.02 3.46
N THR A 107 12.82 4.29 3.94
CA THR A 107 12.64 2.93 4.40
C THR A 107 12.76 2.93 5.91
N ALA A 108 11.72 2.49 6.60
CA ALA A 108 11.73 2.35 8.04
C ALA A 108 11.52 0.88 8.41
N VAL A 109 12.12 0.48 9.51
CA VAL A 109 11.85 -0.79 10.18
C VAL A 109 10.96 -0.47 11.37
N VAL A 110 9.84 -1.18 11.47
CA VAL A 110 8.92 -1.07 12.60
C VAL A 110 8.93 -2.40 13.34
N CYS A 111 8.97 -2.34 14.66
CA CYS A 111 8.95 -3.52 15.52
C CYS A 111 8.03 -3.27 16.73
N CYS A 112 7.14 -4.21 17.01
CA CYS A 112 6.14 -4.11 18.08
C CYS A 112 6.00 -5.44 18.81
N ASN A 113 5.66 -5.40 20.10
CA ASN A 113 5.22 -6.58 20.85
C ASN A 113 3.74 -6.43 21.26
N GLY A 114 3.23 -7.38 22.06
CA GLY A 114 1.85 -7.34 22.55
C GLY A 114 1.51 -6.18 23.49
N ASP A 115 2.51 -5.47 24.03
CA ASP A 115 2.32 -4.45 25.06
C ASP A 115 2.60 -3.01 24.56
N ASP A 116 3.51 -2.82 23.60
CA ASP A 116 3.99 -1.48 23.21
C ASP A 116 4.64 -1.40 21.81
N PHE A 117 4.73 -0.17 21.29
CA PHE A 117 5.41 0.18 20.03
C PHE A 117 6.86 0.61 20.34
N PHE A 118 7.85 -0.16 19.89
CA PHE A 118 9.23 0.05 20.31
C PHE A 118 9.88 1.27 19.64
N ARG A 119 10.67 2.04 20.42
CA ARG A 119 11.60 3.05 19.90
C ARG A 119 13.05 2.54 19.78
N TRP A 120 13.45 1.54 20.57
CA TRP A 120 14.84 1.04 20.65
C TRP A 120 14.89 -0.48 20.87
N PHE A 121 15.34 -1.24 19.87
CA PHE A 121 15.28 -2.70 19.81
C PHE A 121 16.25 -3.41 20.78
N ASP A 122 17.50 -2.96 20.90
CA ASP A 122 18.56 -3.75 21.57
C ASP A 122 18.47 -3.77 23.10
N ALA A 123 18.25 -2.62 23.75
CA ALA A 123 18.41 -2.48 25.21
C ALA A 123 17.40 -3.26 26.06
N ARG A 124 16.32 -3.75 25.44
CA ARG A 124 15.22 -4.46 26.11
C ARG A 124 15.20 -5.95 25.79
N MET A 125 16.03 -6.44 24.88
CA MET A 125 16.04 -7.86 24.48
C MET A 125 17.06 -8.68 25.28
N THR A 126 17.95 -8.03 26.03
CA THR A 126 18.96 -8.70 26.85
C THR A 126 18.33 -9.40 28.07
N SER A 127 18.85 -10.58 28.40
CA SER A 127 18.48 -11.37 29.59
C SER A 127 17.10 -12.06 29.58
N ARG A 128 16.45 -12.20 28.41
CA ARG A 128 15.20 -12.95 28.25
C ARG A 128 15.11 -13.67 26.91
N LYS A 129 14.38 -14.78 26.86
CA LYS A 129 14.08 -15.49 25.62
C LYS A 129 12.98 -14.72 24.87
N VAL A 130 13.27 -14.29 23.65
CA VAL A 130 12.36 -13.48 22.81
C VAL A 130 12.11 -14.19 21.49
N LEU A 131 10.88 -14.07 20.99
CA LEU A 131 10.49 -14.58 19.68
C LEU A 131 10.38 -13.39 18.72
N LEU A 132 11.21 -13.38 17.69
CA LEU A 132 11.15 -12.38 16.62
C LEU A 132 10.50 -13.00 15.38
N ILE A 133 9.40 -12.41 14.94
CA ILE A 133 8.68 -12.76 13.72
C ILE A 133 9.10 -11.76 12.65
N VAL A 134 9.69 -12.29 11.57
CA VAL A 134 10.12 -11.55 10.38
C VAL A 134 9.59 -12.24 9.13
N ASP A 135 9.47 -11.49 8.03
CA ASP A 135 9.14 -12.06 6.74
C ASP A 135 10.31 -12.91 6.19
N ASN A 136 10.06 -13.63 5.08
CA ASN A 136 11.10 -14.42 4.43
C ASN A 136 11.94 -13.57 3.45
N CYS A 137 12.26 -12.33 3.82
CA CYS A 137 13.13 -11.49 3.00
C CYS A 137 14.55 -12.07 2.97
N PRO A 138 15.22 -12.17 1.80
CA PRO A 138 16.57 -12.73 1.68
C PRO A 138 17.65 -12.00 2.50
N ALA A 139 17.35 -10.80 3.00
CA ALA A 139 18.25 -10.05 3.87
C ALA A 139 18.20 -10.53 5.33
N HIS A 140 17.18 -11.33 5.69
CA HIS A 140 17.11 -11.96 7.00
C HIS A 140 17.95 -13.24 7.02
N PRO A 141 18.62 -13.54 8.14
CA PRO A 141 19.41 -14.75 8.26
C PRO A 141 18.51 -15.98 8.06
N GLU A 142 19.04 -16.97 7.34
CA GLU A 142 18.37 -18.27 7.22
C GLU A 142 18.22 -18.90 8.61
N LYS A 143 17.12 -19.64 8.82
CA LYS A 143 16.84 -20.28 10.11
C LYS A 143 18.00 -21.21 10.49
N GLY A 144 18.73 -20.86 11.55
CA GLY A 144 19.63 -21.77 12.26
C GLY A 144 18.88 -22.75 13.15
#